data_AF-A0A1Q7V8S1-F1
#
_entry.id   AF-A0A1Q7V8S1-F1
#
_cell.length_a   1.000
_cell.length_b   1.000
_cell.length_c   1.000
_cell.angle_alpha   90.00
_cell.angle_beta   90.00
_cell.angle_gamma   90.00
#
_symmetry.space_group_name_H-M   'P 1'
#
loop_
_entity.id
_entity.type
_entity.pdbx_description
1 polymer ?
#
loop_
_entity_poly.entity_id
_entity_poly.type
_entity_poly.pdbx_seq_one_letter_code
_entity_poly.pdbx_strand_id
1 'polypeptide(L)'
;MLRWSGKRRGSGFAFAGLALILLAAAPAAVVMDAAAQTGAGEHVGGAKPAEMRRVALVIGNANYVKGNALANPINDATDICNALQRLKFEVLCYYDVPNRRAFKQHIHDFQVRLGRGVAGVFYYAGHGVQVGRENYLIPTQANIVNKQDIEDETVSFGYIMGVLEEGQSDFNLVVLDACRDNPFRGFTRAMTRGLAPLTEAPAGSIVLYATAANERAFDGSGRNGPFAKHLLANIGRPGIPIEQLIKDVSRGVQDETFREEGHRQTPFSYGSFTGEFCFAGCAVPVSAASAARLKSQEEEMERLRREKAQLEAQIAGRNEQSNSGKEKSRKEPPPATPGTPKADIPAAF
;
A
#
# COMPACT_ATOMS: atom_id res chain seq x y z
N MET A 1 37.40 -11.20 -69.23
CA MET A 1 38.44 -10.18 -69.03
C MET A 1 39.03 -10.33 -67.63
N LEU A 2 40.36 -10.49 -67.57
CA LEU A 2 41.34 -10.27 -66.47
C LEU A 2 40.81 -10.25 -65.01
N ARG A 3 41.19 -11.14 -64.07
CA ARG A 3 42.50 -11.70 -63.62
C ARG A 3 43.41 -10.67 -62.91
N TRP A 4 43.71 -10.86 -61.60
CA TRP A 4 45.03 -10.78 -60.88
C TRP A 4 44.86 -10.71 -59.34
N SER A 5 45.21 -11.74 -58.54
CA SER A 5 46.47 -12.00 -57.75
C SER A 5 46.61 -11.19 -56.44
N GLY A 6 47.11 -11.67 -55.29
CA GLY A 6 47.76 -12.93 -54.88
C GLY A 6 48.84 -12.68 -53.80
N LYS A 7 48.95 -13.54 -52.77
CA LYS A 7 50.16 -13.92 -51.96
C LYS A 7 49.69 -14.85 -50.81
N ARG A 8 50.05 -16.15 -50.65
CA ARG A 8 51.34 -16.90 -50.47
C ARG A 8 52.14 -16.39 -49.25
N ARG A 9 52.74 -17.20 -48.34
CA ARG A 9 53.10 -18.65 -48.27
C ARG A 9 53.75 -18.96 -46.88
N GLY A 10 53.83 -20.26 -46.52
CA GLY A 10 54.89 -20.90 -45.69
C GLY A 10 54.40 -21.46 -44.33
N SER A 11 54.34 -22.76 -43.95
CA SER A 11 54.99 -24.05 -44.26
C SER A 11 56.20 -24.44 -43.38
N GLY A 12 56.06 -25.54 -42.62
CA GLY A 12 57.11 -26.42 -42.04
C GLY A 12 57.60 -26.05 -40.63
N PHE A 13 57.90 -26.93 -39.68
CA PHE A 13 58.36 -28.33 -39.68
C PHE A 13 58.10 -29.01 -38.32
N ALA A 14 58.02 -30.34 -38.33
CA ALA A 14 57.89 -31.25 -37.19
C ALA A 14 59.25 -31.57 -36.51
N PHE A 15 59.25 -31.97 -35.24
CA PHE A 15 60.21 -32.95 -34.68
C PHE A 15 59.60 -33.76 -33.52
N ALA A 16 59.86 -35.06 -33.56
CA ALA A 16 59.45 -36.09 -32.63
C ALA A 16 60.38 -36.17 -31.41
N GLY A 17 59.86 -36.68 -30.29
CA GLY A 17 60.65 -37.09 -29.11
C GLY A 17 59.83 -38.03 -28.23
N LEU A 18 60.31 -39.26 -28.08
CA LEU A 18 59.67 -40.41 -27.43
C LEU A 18 60.60 -40.92 -26.32
N ALA A 19 60.11 -41.05 -25.07
CA ALA A 19 60.66 -41.92 -24.01
C ALA A 19 59.62 -42.00 -22.86
N LEU A 20 58.86 -43.08 -22.62
CA LEU A 20 59.12 -44.45 -22.09
C LEU A 20 58.99 -44.61 -20.54
N ILE A 21 57.82 -45.13 -20.14
CA ILE A 21 57.51 -46.20 -19.13
C ILE A 21 57.87 -46.03 -17.63
N LEU A 22 56.86 -46.20 -16.73
CA LEU A 22 56.77 -47.30 -15.72
C LEU A 22 55.46 -47.30 -14.87
N LEU A 23 54.70 -48.42 -14.98
CA LEU A 23 53.94 -49.24 -13.98
C LEU A 23 52.98 -48.58 -12.93
N ALA A 24 51.81 -49.10 -12.52
CA ALA A 24 51.13 -50.41 -12.64
C ALA A 24 49.65 -50.38 -12.13
N ALA A 25 48.86 -51.37 -12.58
CA ALA A 25 47.81 -52.16 -11.87
C ALA A 25 46.36 -51.63 -11.59
N ALA A 26 45.44 -51.87 -12.54
CA ALA A 26 44.17 -52.66 -12.58
C ALA A 26 43.25 -52.90 -11.31
N PRO A 27 42.06 -53.55 -11.42
CA PRO A 27 40.74 -52.99 -11.81
C PRO A 27 39.58 -53.35 -10.82
N ALA A 28 38.40 -52.75 -10.93
CA ALA A 28 37.13 -53.33 -10.42
C ALA A 28 35.90 -52.77 -11.16
N ALA A 29 35.06 -53.67 -11.65
CA ALA A 29 33.83 -53.41 -12.39
C ALA A 29 32.62 -53.23 -11.45
N VAL A 30 31.64 -52.38 -11.80
CA VAL A 30 30.23 -52.53 -11.38
C VAL A 30 29.28 -51.89 -12.43
N VAL A 31 28.55 -52.78 -13.11
CA VAL A 31 27.12 -52.81 -13.47
C VAL A 31 26.36 -51.50 -13.80
N MET A 32 25.68 -51.52 -14.95
CA MET A 32 24.65 -50.56 -15.40
C MET A 32 23.41 -50.62 -14.48
N ASP A 33 22.81 -49.47 -14.16
CA ASP A 33 21.36 -49.40 -13.99
C ASP A 33 20.81 -48.07 -14.53
N ALA A 34 19.72 -48.18 -15.27
CA ALA A 34 19.03 -47.11 -15.95
C ALA A 34 18.06 -46.44 -14.98
N ALA A 35 18.22 -45.14 -14.76
CA ALA A 35 17.23 -44.34 -14.04
C ALA A 35 16.71 -43.21 -14.93
N ALA A 36 15.52 -43.47 -15.45
CA ALA A 36 14.41 -42.55 -15.74
C ALA A 36 14.72 -41.05 -15.91
N GLN A 37 14.46 -40.60 -17.15
CA GLN A 37 14.08 -39.23 -17.47
C GLN A 37 12.91 -38.77 -16.57
N THR A 38 13.13 -37.75 -15.76
CA THR A 38 12.07 -36.88 -15.25
C THR A 38 12.36 -35.47 -15.74
N GLY A 39 11.40 -34.92 -16.48
CA GLY A 39 11.52 -33.67 -17.22
C GLY A 39 11.91 -32.51 -16.32
N ALA A 40 12.87 -31.72 -16.80
CA ALA A 40 13.09 -30.36 -16.33
C ALA A 40 11.78 -29.58 -16.47
N GLY A 41 11.15 -29.31 -15.33
CA GLY A 41 10.05 -28.37 -15.24
C GLY A 41 10.53 -27.01 -15.70
N GLU A 42 10.00 -26.60 -16.85
CA GLU A 42 10.01 -25.26 -17.39
C GLU A 42 9.71 -24.27 -16.26
N HIS A 43 10.70 -23.46 -15.88
CA HIS A 43 10.47 -22.29 -15.06
C HIS A 43 9.56 -21.35 -15.85
N VAL A 44 8.25 -21.50 -15.70
CA VAL A 44 7.28 -20.48 -16.07
C VAL A 44 7.57 -19.31 -15.14
N GLY A 45 8.38 -18.37 -15.63
CA GLY A 45 8.54 -17.06 -15.05
C GLY A 45 7.17 -16.39 -15.07
N GLY A 46 6.40 -16.56 -13.99
CA GLY A 46 5.17 -15.83 -13.78
C GLY A 46 5.52 -14.35 -13.83
N ALA A 47 5.13 -13.70 -14.92
CA ALA A 47 5.21 -12.25 -15.01
C ALA A 47 4.49 -11.69 -13.77
N LYS A 48 5.21 -10.92 -12.97
CA LYS A 48 4.62 -10.16 -11.87
C LYS A 48 3.42 -9.40 -12.47
N PRO A 49 2.20 -9.52 -11.91
CA PRO A 49 1.05 -8.77 -12.43
C PRO A 49 1.47 -7.32 -12.59
N ALA A 50 1.22 -6.75 -13.77
CA ALA A 50 1.52 -5.35 -14.02
C ALA A 50 0.82 -4.54 -12.92
N GLU A 51 1.62 -3.80 -12.15
CA GLU A 51 1.11 -3.03 -11.03
C GLU A 51 0.16 -1.96 -11.58
N MET A 52 -1.12 -2.04 -11.19
CA MET A 52 -2.14 -1.09 -11.61
C MET A 52 -1.67 0.33 -11.32
N ARG A 53 -1.61 1.19 -12.36
CA ARG A 53 -1.25 2.60 -12.18
C ARG A 53 -2.34 3.30 -11.38
N ARG A 54 -1.96 4.27 -10.55
CA ARG A 54 -2.89 4.93 -9.63
C ARG A 54 -2.80 6.43 -9.82
N VAL A 55 -3.92 7.05 -10.17
CA VAL A 55 -3.99 8.48 -10.48
C VAL A 55 -5.10 9.10 -9.65
N ALA A 56 -4.85 10.28 -9.08
CA ALA A 56 -5.85 11.01 -8.33
C ALA A 56 -5.90 12.49 -8.73
N LEU A 57 -7.11 13.04 -8.78
CA LEU A 57 -7.38 14.48 -8.79
C LEU A 57 -8.05 14.86 -7.48
N VAL A 58 -7.45 15.80 -6.76
CA VAL A 58 -7.92 16.27 -5.46
C VAL A 58 -8.09 17.78 -5.54
N ILE A 59 -9.31 18.25 -5.27
CA ILE A 59 -9.66 19.67 -5.31
C ILE A 59 -10.26 20.08 -3.97
N GLY A 60 -9.70 21.12 -3.34
CA GLY A 60 -10.24 21.74 -2.13
C GLY A 60 -10.56 23.22 -2.37
N ASN A 61 -11.84 23.58 -2.30
CA ASN A 61 -12.29 24.97 -2.47
C ASN A 61 -12.89 25.49 -1.16
N ALA A 62 -12.24 26.49 -0.56
CA ALA A 62 -12.62 27.07 0.72
C ALA A 62 -12.86 28.59 0.66
N ASN A 63 -12.05 29.33 -0.09
CA ASN A 63 -12.02 30.78 -0.05
C ASN A 63 -12.91 31.40 -1.15
N TYR A 64 -14.22 31.27 -0.99
CA TYR A 64 -15.20 31.80 -1.95
C TYR A 64 -15.27 33.32 -1.89
N VAL A 65 -15.13 33.98 -3.05
CA VAL A 65 -15.32 35.44 -3.19
C VAL A 65 -16.77 35.83 -2.96
N LYS A 66 -17.70 34.96 -3.39
CA LYS A 66 -19.15 35.12 -3.18
C LYS A 66 -19.68 33.91 -2.44
N GLY A 67 -20.23 34.13 -1.25
CA GLY A 67 -20.69 33.09 -0.34
C GLY A 67 -19.83 32.99 0.92
N ASN A 68 -20.14 32.02 1.78
CA ASN A 68 -19.39 31.80 3.01
C ASN A 68 -18.14 30.99 2.71
N ALA A 69 -17.00 31.42 3.25
CA ALA A 69 -15.80 30.60 3.26
C ALA A 69 -16.03 29.33 4.10
N LEU A 70 -15.35 28.26 3.73
CA LEU A 70 -15.36 26.98 4.46
C LEU A 70 -14.03 26.79 5.19
N ALA A 71 -14.07 26.26 6.42
CA ALA A 71 -12.86 26.16 7.24
C ALA A 71 -11.89 25.06 6.77
N ASN A 72 -12.44 23.93 6.33
CA ASN A 72 -11.70 22.66 6.22
C ASN A 72 -11.33 22.16 4.82
N PRO A 73 -11.99 22.54 3.70
CA PRO A 73 -11.69 21.95 2.39
C PRO A 73 -10.23 21.97 1.94
N ILE A 74 -9.48 23.03 2.31
CA ILE A 74 -8.05 23.12 2.00
C ILE A 74 -7.24 22.12 2.82
N ASN A 75 -7.52 21.99 4.12
CA ASN A 75 -6.87 21.01 4.98
C ASN A 75 -7.22 19.59 4.53
N ASP A 76 -8.48 19.34 4.22
CA ASP A 76 -8.98 18.05 3.77
C ASP A 76 -8.30 17.61 2.48
N ALA A 77 -8.32 18.47 1.45
CA ALA A 77 -7.64 18.21 0.19
C ALA A 77 -6.12 18.04 0.38
N THR A 78 -5.49 18.87 1.21
CA THR A 78 -4.04 18.77 1.48
C THR A 78 -3.67 17.43 2.11
N ASP A 79 -4.41 17.01 3.13
CA ASP A 79 -4.10 15.81 3.89
C ASP A 79 -4.42 14.54 3.07
N ILE A 80 -5.50 14.56 2.26
CA ILE A 80 -5.84 13.50 1.29
C ILE A 80 -4.77 13.40 0.21
N CYS A 81 -4.33 14.52 -0.36
CA CYS A 81 -3.23 14.56 -1.31
C CYS A 81 -1.97 13.88 -0.77
N ASN A 82 -1.53 14.29 0.42
CA ASN A 82 -0.34 13.74 1.06
C ASN A 82 -0.49 12.24 1.34
N ALA A 83 -1.68 11.78 1.75
CA ALA A 83 -1.93 10.38 2.00
C ALA A 83 -1.89 9.54 0.71
N LEU A 84 -2.53 9.99 -0.36
CA LEU A 84 -2.52 9.30 -1.66
C LEU A 84 -1.11 9.24 -2.27
N GLN A 85 -0.31 10.31 -2.13
CA GLN A 85 1.09 10.32 -2.55
C GLN A 85 1.93 9.29 -1.78
N ARG A 86 1.74 9.16 -0.45
CA ARG A 86 2.39 8.10 0.35
C ARG A 86 2.00 6.70 -0.13
N LEU A 87 0.78 6.55 -0.63
CA LEU A 87 0.24 5.34 -1.24
C LEU A 87 0.59 5.18 -2.74
N LYS A 88 1.57 5.95 -3.23
CA LYS A 88 2.15 5.87 -4.59
C LYS A 88 1.18 6.20 -5.71
N PHE A 89 0.16 7.00 -5.44
CA PHE A 89 -0.62 7.63 -6.51
C PHE A 89 0.18 8.75 -7.18
N GLU A 90 -0.02 8.92 -8.48
CA GLU A 90 0.21 10.19 -9.17
C GLU A 90 -0.95 11.13 -8.80
N VAL A 91 -0.68 12.19 -8.02
CA VAL A 91 -1.74 13.06 -7.48
C VAL A 91 -1.64 14.46 -8.05
N LEU A 92 -2.75 14.94 -8.61
CA LEU A 92 -2.97 16.32 -9.03
C LEU A 92 -3.75 17.04 -7.92
N CYS A 93 -3.10 17.98 -7.23
CA CYS A 93 -3.66 18.70 -6.09
C CYS A 93 -3.93 20.16 -6.46
N TYR A 94 -5.18 20.61 -6.36
CA TYR A 94 -5.55 21.99 -6.63
C TYR A 94 -6.41 22.57 -5.50
N TYR A 95 -6.23 23.86 -5.27
CA TYR A 95 -6.82 24.57 -4.15
C TYR A 95 -7.45 25.88 -4.65
N ASP A 96 -8.62 26.22 -4.13
CA ASP A 96 -9.37 27.42 -4.46
C ASP A 96 -9.46 27.70 -5.97
N VAL A 97 -9.87 26.68 -6.72
CA VAL A 97 -9.97 26.75 -8.18
C VAL A 97 -10.93 27.89 -8.56
N PRO A 98 -10.48 28.89 -9.32
CA PRO A 98 -11.16 30.19 -9.37
C PRO A 98 -12.43 30.15 -10.20
N ASN A 99 -12.41 29.49 -11.35
CA ASN A 99 -13.51 29.53 -12.31
C ASN A 99 -13.68 28.19 -13.02
N ARG A 100 -14.82 28.04 -13.70
CA ARG A 100 -15.21 26.82 -14.41
C ARG A 100 -14.17 26.38 -15.43
N ARG A 101 -13.54 27.31 -16.15
CA ARG A 101 -12.51 26.99 -17.16
C ARG A 101 -11.29 26.32 -16.52
N ALA A 102 -10.76 26.90 -15.44
CA ALA A 102 -9.66 26.31 -14.69
C ALA A 102 -10.03 24.93 -14.13
N PHE A 103 -11.24 24.81 -13.57
CA PHE A 103 -11.74 23.53 -13.05
C PHE A 103 -11.79 22.44 -14.14
N LYS A 104 -12.39 22.74 -15.30
CA LYS A 104 -12.44 21.81 -16.43
C LYS A 104 -11.04 21.45 -16.95
N GLN A 105 -10.09 22.38 -16.93
CA GLN A 105 -8.70 22.10 -17.29
C GLN A 105 -8.09 21.06 -16.35
N HIS A 106 -8.26 21.20 -15.04
CA HIS A 106 -7.75 20.22 -14.08
C HIS A 106 -8.39 18.84 -14.23
N ILE A 107 -9.69 18.80 -14.54
CA ILE A 107 -10.37 17.54 -14.88
C ILE A 107 -9.81 16.94 -16.17
N HIS A 108 -9.49 17.77 -17.17
CA HIS A 108 -8.85 17.29 -18.40
C HIS A 108 -7.44 16.76 -18.16
N ASP A 109 -6.64 17.44 -17.33
CA ASP A 109 -5.31 16.97 -16.94
C ASP A 109 -5.39 15.60 -16.22
N PHE A 110 -6.45 15.37 -15.44
CA PHE A 110 -6.74 14.07 -14.85
C PHE A 110 -7.17 13.04 -15.90
N GLN A 111 -8.09 13.41 -16.80
CA GLN A 111 -8.60 12.55 -17.87
C GLN A 111 -7.48 11.93 -18.71
N VAL A 112 -6.50 12.72 -19.14
CA VAL A 112 -5.41 12.25 -20.00
C VAL A 112 -4.46 11.24 -19.33
N ARG A 113 -4.62 11.01 -18.02
CA ARG A 113 -3.85 10.02 -17.24
C ARG A 113 -4.64 8.74 -16.97
N LEU A 114 -5.95 8.75 -17.20
CA LEU A 114 -6.83 7.59 -17.13
C LEU A 114 -6.57 6.63 -18.29
N GLY A 115 -7.11 5.43 -18.19
CA GLY A 115 -6.95 4.37 -19.19
C GLY A 115 -7.03 2.98 -18.57
N ARG A 116 -7.01 1.96 -19.43
CA ARG A 116 -6.97 0.56 -18.99
C ARG A 116 -5.76 0.31 -18.08
N GLY A 117 -5.94 -0.48 -17.02
CA GLY A 117 -4.90 -0.72 -16.01
C GLY A 117 -4.68 0.44 -15.03
N VAL A 118 -5.58 1.43 -15.00
CA VAL A 118 -5.54 2.56 -14.06
C VAL A 118 -6.66 2.48 -13.03
N ALA A 119 -6.33 2.82 -11.78
CA ALA A 119 -7.28 3.23 -10.75
C ALA A 119 -7.32 4.77 -10.68
N GLY A 120 -8.46 5.36 -11.04
CA GLY A 120 -8.71 6.80 -10.95
C GLY A 120 -9.43 7.18 -9.65
N VAL A 121 -8.96 8.21 -8.96
CA VAL A 121 -9.65 8.77 -7.79
C VAL A 121 -9.90 10.26 -8.00
N PHE A 122 -11.17 10.68 -7.96
CA PHE A 122 -11.55 12.09 -7.89
C PHE A 122 -12.02 12.41 -6.48
N TYR A 123 -11.39 13.38 -5.81
CA TYR A 123 -11.81 13.89 -4.52
C TYR A 123 -12.11 15.39 -4.64
N TYR A 124 -13.28 15.80 -4.17
CA TYR A 124 -13.65 17.21 -4.08
C TYR A 124 -14.15 17.54 -2.68
N ALA A 125 -13.61 18.59 -2.09
CA ALA A 125 -14.13 19.24 -0.90
C ALA A 125 -14.48 20.70 -1.20
N GLY A 126 -15.68 21.13 -0.83
CA GLY A 126 -16.13 22.52 -1.04
C GLY A 126 -17.64 22.69 -1.13
N HIS A 127 -18.10 23.82 -1.65
CA HIS A 127 -19.51 24.06 -1.93
C HIS A 127 -19.96 23.25 -3.13
N GLY A 128 -21.13 22.65 -2.98
CA GLY A 128 -21.88 22.00 -4.05
C GLY A 128 -23.32 22.47 -4.01
N VAL A 129 -24.02 22.36 -5.14
CA VAL A 129 -25.46 22.64 -5.21
C VAL A 129 -26.16 21.57 -6.02
N GLN A 130 -27.36 21.18 -5.57
CA GLN A 130 -28.22 20.29 -6.33
C GLN A 130 -29.34 21.07 -7.02
N VAL A 131 -29.41 20.99 -8.36
CA VAL A 131 -30.50 21.57 -9.15
C VAL A 131 -31.21 20.47 -9.92
N GLY A 132 -32.47 20.20 -9.56
CA GLY A 132 -33.17 19.03 -10.06
C GLY A 132 -32.50 17.74 -9.60
N ARG A 133 -31.96 16.95 -10.54
CA ARG A 133 -31.28 15.68 -10.26
C ARG A 133 -29.76 15.73 -10.46
N GLU A 134 -29.22 16.90 -10.81
CA GLU A 134 -27.80 17.08 -11.09
C GLU A 134 -27.13 17.82 -9.93
N ASN A 135 -25.91 17.41 -9.60
CA ASN A 135 -25.06 18.09 -8.63
C ASN A 135 -24.03 18.95 -9.37
N TYR A 136 -23.71 20.11 -8.84
CA TYR A 136 -22.76 21.04 -9.42
C TYR A 136 -21.69 21.41 -8.39
N LEU A 137 -20.42 21.39 -8.81
CA LEU A 137 -19.27 21.76 -7.99
C LEU A 137 -18.89 23.21 -8.29
N ILE A 138 -18.71 24.01 -7.24
CA ILE A 138 -18.65 25.47 -7.34
C ILE A 138 -17.19 25.96 -7.26
N PRO A 139 -16.66 26.63 -8.30
CA PRO A 139 -15.40 27.37 -8.23
C PRO A 139 -15.45 28.56 -7.25
N THR A 140 -14.30 28.97 -6.70
CA THR A 140 -14.26 30.00 -5.63
C THR A 140 -14.64 31.40 -6.09
N GLN A 141 -14.57 31.70 -7.38
CA GLN A 141 -14.94 33.00 -7.95
C GLN A 141 -16.20 32.92 -8.82
N ALA A 142 -16.96 31.83 -8.73
CA ALA A 142 -18.21 31.65 -9.47
C ALA A 142 -19.20 32.80 -9.17
N ASN A 143 -19.76 33.40 -10.20
CA ASN A 143 -20.72 34.49 -10.07
C ASN A 143 -22.17 34.00 -10.29
N ILE A 144 -22.75 33.36 -9.27
CA ILE A 144 -24.10 32.80 -9.35
C ILE A 144 -25.12 33.81 -8.79
N VAL A 145 -25.86 34.49 -9.67
CA VAL A 145 -26.92 35.44 -9.32
C VAL A 145 -28.31 34.85 -9.57
N ASN A 146 -28.43 34.01 -10.61
CA ASN A 146 -29.66 33.35 -11.01
C ASN A 146 -29.41 31.86 -11.32
N LYS A 147 -30.45 31.14 -11.74
CA LYS A 147 -30.37 29.69 -12.01
C LYS A 147 -29.53 29.37 -13.25
N GLN A 148 -29.60 30.20 -14.29
CA GLN A 148 -28.86 30.00 -15.54
C GLN A 148 -27.35 30.05 -15.29
N ASP A 149 -26.91 30.95 -14.41
CA ASP A 149 -25.50 31.09 -14.04
C ASP A 149 -24.91 29.79 -13.45
N ILE A 150 -25.73 28.88 -12.91
CA ILE A 150 -25.23 27.61 -12.35
C ILE A 150 -24.54 26.79 -13.45
N GLU A 151 -25.15 26.62 -14.61
CA GLU A 151 -24.54 25.83 -15.69
C GLU A 151 -23.31 26.52 -16.31
N ASP A 152 -23.30 27.85 -16.30
CA ASP A 152 -22.26 28.68 -16.91
C ASP A 152 -21.02 28.87 -16.00
N GLU A 153 -21.22 28.93 -14.68
CA GLU A 153 -20.18 29.24 -13.69
C GLU A 153 -19.66 28.01 -12.93
N THR A 154 -20.34 26.87 -13.01
CA THR A 154 -20.00 25.66 -12.24
C THR A 154 -19.70 24.44 -13.12
N VAL A 155 -19.22 23.37 -12.51
CA VAL A 155 -18.98 22.08 -13.20
C VAL A 155 -20.04 21.08 -12.75
N SER A 156 -20.79 20.53 -13.71
CA SER A 156 -21.75 19.47 -13.41
C SER A 156 -21.03 18.17 -13.03
N PHE A 157 -21.60 17.43 -12.10
CA PHE A 157 -21.13 16.11 -11.74
C PHE A 157 -21.24 15.14 -12.93
N GLY A 158 -22.28 15.27 -13.76
CA GLY A 158 -22.38 14.56 -15.03
C GLY A 158 -21.20 14.78 -15.98
N TYR A 159 -20.59 15.98 -16.03
CA TYR A 159 -19.36 16.19 -16.81
C TYR A 159 -18.20 15.32 -16.30
N ILE A 160 -18.07 15.19 -14.97
CA ILE A 160 -17.04 14.35 -14.35
C ILE A 160 -17.32 12.87 -14.65
N MET A 161 -18.59 12.43 -14.59
CA MET A 161 -18.95 11.05 -14.94
C MET A 161 -18.63 10.73 -16.40
N GLY A 162 -18.93 11.63 -17.33
CA GLY A 162 -18.57 11.45 -18.75
C GLY A 162 -17.06 11.35 -18.97
N VAL A 163 -16.27 12.16 -18.26
CA VAL A 163 -14.80 12.06 -18.29
C VAL A 163 -14.29 10.71 -17.80
N LEU A 164 -14.89 10.15 -16.74
CA LEU A 164 -14.51 8.83 -16.22
C LEU A 164 -14.94 7.69 -17.16
N GLU A 165 -16.10 7.81 -17.78
CA GLU A 165 -16.59 6.87 -18.80
C GLU A 165 -15.66 6.82 -20.01
N GLU A 166 -15.27 7.99 -20.54
CA GLU A 166 -14.30 8.13 -21.62
C GLU A 166 -12.91 7.60 -21.23
N GLY A 167 -12.52 7.74 -19.96
CA GLY A 167 -11.22 7.30 -19.46
C GLY A 167 -11.04 5.77 -19.42
N GLN A 168 -12.13 4.99 -19.37
CA GLN A 168 -12.11 3.51 -19.37
C GLN A 168 -11.12 2.88 -18.36
N SER A 169 -10.96 3.52 -17.19
CA SER A 169 -10.18 2.98 -16.09
C SER A 169 -10.77 1.67 -15.55
N ASP A 170 -9.92 0.80 -15.03
CA ASP A 170 -10.35 -0.48 -14.44
C ASP A 170 -11.08 -0.26 -13.10
N PHE A 171 -10.80 0.86 -12.43
CA PHE A 171 -11.48 1.30 -11.23
C PHE A 171 -11.57 2.84 -11.21
N ASN A 172 -12.74 3.37 -10.85
CA ASN A 172 -12.88 4.77 -10.50
C ASN A 172 -13.53 4.93 -9.13
N LEU A 173 -12.98 5.80 -8.29
CA LEU A 173 -13.65 6.28 -7.09
C LEU A 173 -13.88 7.78 -7.20
N VAL A 174 -15.09 8.21 -6.92
CA VAL A 174 -15.44 9.62 -6.82
C VAL A 174 -15.93 9.92 -5.43
N VAL A 175 -15.26 10.85 -4.76
CA VAL A 175 -15.56 11.27 -3.40
C VAL A 175 -15.99 12.73 -3.43
N LEU A 176 -17.22 12.99 -2.98
CA LEU A 176 -17.79 14.33 -2.90
C LEU A 176 -18.05 14.71 -1.43
N ASP A 177 -17.14 15.52 -0.90
CA ASP A 177 -17.19 16.11 0.45
C ASP A 177 -17.75 17.54 0.38
N ALA A 178 -19.02 17.62 -0.01
CA ALA A 178 -19.69 18.87 -0.30
C ALA A 178 -21.14 18.86 0.16
N CYS A 179 -21.68 20.05 0.41
CA CYS A 179 -23.10 20.21 0.66
C CYS A 179 -23.91 19.78 -0.57
N ARG A 180 -25.08 19.21 -0.32
CA ARG A 180 -26.07 18.86 -1.36
C ARG A 180 -27.37 19.63 -1.17
N ASP A 181 -27.30 20.78 -0.49
CA ASP A 181 -28.44 21.67 -0.34
C ASP A 181 -28.72 22.42 -1.66
N ASN A 182 -29.97 22.90 -1.77
CA ASN A 182 -30.39 23.74 -2.87
C ASN A 182 -30.75 25.12 -2.31
N PRO A 183 -29.84 26.11 -2.37
CA PRO A 183 -30.09 27.46 -1.86
C PRO A 183 -31.14 28.22 -2.70
N PHE A 184 -31.51 27.73 -3.89
CA PHE A 184 -32.46 28.37 -4.80
C PHE A 184 -33.88 27.78 -4.77
N ARG A 185 -34.23 27.00 -3.74
CA ARG A 185 -35.57 26.37 -3.59
C ARG A 185 -36.76 27.32 -3.73
N GLY A 186 -36.58 28.62 -3.48
CA GLY A 186 -37.60 29.64 -3.71
C GLY A 186 -37.95 29.87 -5.19
N PHE A 187 -37.00 29.64 -6.10
CA PHE A 187 -37.12 29.88 -7.55
C PHE A 187 -37.55 28.63 -8.34
N THR A 188 -37.52 27.44 -7.74
CA THR A 188 -37.66 26.15 -8.44
C THR A 188 -39.09 25.64 -8.64
N ARG A 189 -40.12 26.42 -8.27
CA ARG A 189 -41.53 25.96 -8.39
C ARG A 189 -42.04 25.82 -9.83
N ALA A 190 -41.29 26.25 -10.85
CA ALA A 190 -41.84 26.42 -12.20
C ALA A 190 -41.36 25.46 -13.31
N MET A 191 -40.46 24.49 -13.07
CA MET A 191 -40.04 23.59 -14.16
C MET A 191 -39.67 22.20 -13.67
N THR A 192 -40.67 21.33 -13.59
CA THR A 192 -40.51 19.89 -13.83
C THR A 192 -40.48 19.67 -15.34
N ARG A 193 -39.53 18.84 -15.79
CA ARG A 193 -39.34 18.24 -17.14
C ARG A 193 -38.20 18.86 -17.97
N GLY A 194 -37.02 18.26 -17.80
CA GLY A 194 -35.95 18.20 -18.79
C GLY A 194 -35.33 16.81 -18.71
N LEU A 195 -35.29 16.09 -19.83
CA LEU A 195 -34.81 14.71 -19.95
C LEU A 195 -33.27 14.68 -19.94
N ALA A 196 -32.69 14.27 -18.82
CA ALA A 196 -31.47 13.47 -18.77
C ALA A 196 -31.54 12.58 -17.50
N PRO A 197 -31.07 11.32 -17.56
CA PRO A 197 -31.39 10.31 -16.56
C PRO A 197 -30.69 10.55 -15.22
N LEU A 198 -30.99 9.70 -14.23
CA LEU A 198 -30.04 9.37 -13.16
C LEU A 198 -28.63 9.34 -13.77
N THR A 199 -27.69 10.15 -13.28
CA THR A 199 -26.27 9.91 -13.60
C THR A 199 -25.88 8.63 -12.88
N GLU A 200 -26.14 7.49 -13.53
CA GLU A 200 -25.59 6.21 -13.13
C GLU A 200 -24.07 6.34 -13.24
N ALA A 201 -23.36 5.91 -12.19
CA ALA A 201 -21.91 5.90 -12.24
C ALA A 201 -21.47 4.96 -13.38
N PRO A 202 -20.47 5.34 -14.20
CA PRO A 202 -19.96 4.47 -15.25
C PRO A 202 -19.54 3.11 -14.69
N ALA A 203 -19.58 2.06 -15.51
CA ALA A 203 -19.13 0.73 -15.10
C ALA A 203 -17.72 0.79 -14.48
N GLY A 204 -17.51 0.04 -13.39
CA GLY A 204 -16.24 0.08 -12.66
C GLY A 204 -16.05 1.31 -11.75
N SER A 205 -17.07 2.16 -11.62
CA SER A 205 -17.01 3.37 -10.78
C SER A 205 -17.82 3.21 -9.49
N ILE A 206 -17.31 3.79 -8.41
CA ILE A 206 -18.01 4.01 -7.15
C ILE A 206 -18.07 5.51 -6.89
N VAL A 207 -19.25 6.02 -6.56
CA VAL A 207 -19.45 7.39 -6.09
C VAL A 207 -19.78 7.34 -4.60
N LEU A 208 -19.11 8.17 -3.82
CA LEU A 208 -19.22 8.28 -2.38
C LEU A 208 -19.45 9.75 -1.99
N TYR A 209 -20.63 10.03 -1.46
CA TYR A 209 -20.99 11.33 -0.92
C TYR A 209 -20.76 11.35 0.59
N ALA A 210 -20.22 12.46 1.10
CA ALA A 210 -20.03 12.65 2.52
C ALA A 210 -21.35 12.75 3.30
N THR A 211 -22.45 13.15 2.65
CA THR A 211 -23.76 13.32 3.28
C THR A 211 -24.91 12.90 2.36
N ALA A 212 -26.12 12.75 2.91
CA ALA A 212 -27.31 12.38 2.17
C ALA A 212 -27.78 13.52 1.23
N ALA A 213 -28.68 13.18 0.30
CA ALA A 213 -29.23 14.17 -0.62
C ALA A 213 -30.05 15.23 0.13
N ASN A 214 -29.91 16.51 -0.24
CA ASN A 214 -30.54 17.66 0.45
C ASN A 214 -30.03 17.92 1.88
N GLU A 215 -28.94 17.28 2.30
CA GLU A 215 -28.29 17.53 3.57
C GLU A 215 -26.97 18.29 3.38
N ARG A 216 -26.53 18.94 4.46
CA ARG A 216 -25.23 19.60 4.57
C ARG A 216 -24.22 18.62 5.16
N ALA A 217 -22.98 18.66 4.68
CA ALA A 217 -21.87 17.97 5.34
C ALA A 217 -21.40 18.85 6.51
N PHE A 218 -21.13 18.25 7.67
CA PHE A 218 -20.62 19.01 8.81
C PHE A 218 -19.16 19.42 8.57
N ASP A 219 -18.85 20.66 8.91
CA ASP A 219 -17.47 21.14 8.92
C ASP A 219 -16.67 20.45 10.04
N GLY A 220 -17.30 20.09 11.15
CA GLY A 220 -16.63 19.48 12.30
C GLY A 220 -15.83 20.49 13.13
N SER A 221 -15.26 20.02 14.24
CA SER A 221 -14.56 20.85 15.23
C SER A 221 -13.02 20.84 15.09
N GLY A 222 -12.50 19.94 14.25
CA GLY A 222 -11.07 19.70 14.09
C GLY A 222 -10.44 20.36 12.86
N ARG A 223 -9.20 19.96 12.58
CA ARG A 223 -8.46 20.38 11.37
C ARG A 223 -9.14 19.96 10.07
N ASN A 224 -9.80 18.82 10.09
CA ASN A 224 -10.46 18.21 8.93
C ASN A 224 -11.95 18.03 9.20
N GLY A 225 -12.75 18.02 8.13
CA GLY A 225 -14.14 17.58 8.20
C GLY A 225 -14.25 16.12 8.69
N PRO A 226 -15.36 15.72 9.34
CA PRO A 226 -15.53 14.36 9.85
C PRO A 226 -15.33 13.31 8.75
N PHE A 227 -15.81 13.58 7.54
CA PHE A 227 -15.66 12.67 6.41
C PHE A 227 -14.20 12.49 6.01
N ALA A 228 -13.48 13.58 5.72
CA ALA A 228 -12.05 13.54 5.40
C ALA A 228 -11.22 12.88 6.52
N LYS A 229 -11.50 13.21 7.79
CA LYS A 229 -10.86 12.60 8.97
C LYS A 229 -11.01 11.08 8.98
N HIS A 230 -12.22 10.58 8.83
CA HIS A 230 -12.46 9.13 8.82
C HIS A 230 -11.93 8.46 7.55
N LEU A 231 -11.96 9.13 6.40
CA LEU A 231 -11.33 8.62 5.18
C LEU A 231 -9.81 8.45 5.37
N LEU A 232 -9.13 9.49 5.88
CA LEU A 232 -7.69 9.49 6.17
C LEU A 232 -7.28 8.39 7.15
N ALA A 233 -8.10 8.14 8.18
CA ALA A 233 -7.87 7.07 9.15
C ALA A 233 -7.94 5.66 8.52
N ASN A 234 -8.60 5.51 7.37
CA ASN A 234 -8.87 4.21 6.76
C ASN A 234 -8.04 3.92 5.50
N ILE A 235 -7.75 4.91 4.65
CA ILE A 235 -7.05 4.68 3.36
C ILE A 235 -5.63 4.12 3.53
N GLY A 236 -4.98 4.37 4.66
CA GLY A 236 -3.64 3.83 4.96
C GLY A 236 -3.64 2.38 5.49
N ARG A 237 -4.81 1.79 5.75
CA ARG A 237 -4.92 0.44 6.34
C ARG A 237 -4.75 -0.62 5.24
N PRO A 238 -3.73 -1.50 5.33
CA PRO A 238 -3.53 -2.55 4.34
C PRO A 238 -4.61 -3.62 4.45
N GLY A 239 -4.92 -4.26 3.33
CA GLY A 239 -5.84 -5.40 3.27
C GLY A 239 -7.31 -5.07 3.46
N ILE A 240 -7.71 -3.81 3.35
CA ILE A 240 -9.11 -3.37 3.44
C ILE A 240 -9.67 -3.14 2.04
N PRO A 241 -10.61 -3.98 1.56
CA PRO A 241 -11.32 -3.74 0.31
C PRO A 241 -12.15 -2.46 0.37
N ILE A 242 -12.36 -1.81 -0.79
CA ILE A 242 -13.06 -0.53 -0.90
C ILE A 242 -14.46 -0.55 -0.26
N GLU A 243 -15.20 -1.66 -0.36
CA GLU A 243 -16.53 -1.81 0.23
C GLU A 243 -16.47 -1.77 1.76
N GLN A 244 -15.45 -2.40 2.35
CA GLN A 244 -15.25 -2.37 3.79
C GLN A 244 -14.74 -1.01 4.26
N LEU A 245 -13.85 -0.38 3.48
CA LEU A 245 -13.37 0.97 3.75
C LEU A 245 -14.53 1.96 3.80
N ILE A 246 -15.45 1.92 2.81
CA ILE A 246 -16.63 2.79 2.77
C ILE A 246 -17.50 2.56 4.01
N LYS A 247 -17.74 1.30 4.40
CA LYS A 247 -18.51 0.99 5.62
C LYS A 247 -17.87 1.54 6.89
N ASP A 248 -16.55 1.42 7.01
CA ASP A 248 -15.80 1.90 8.17
C ASP A 248 -15.81 3.44 8.24
N VAL A 249 -15.64 4.12 7.10
CA VAL A 249 -15.76 5.57 6.99
C VAL A 249 -17.17 6.03 7.37
N SER A 250 -18.21 5.43 6.77
CA SER A 250 -19.60 5.80 7.05
C SER A 250 -19.97 5.65 8.52
N ARG A 251 -19.52 4.56 9.15
CA ARG A 251 -19.75 4.33 10.57
C ARG A 251 -19.05 5.39 11.43
N GLY A 252 -17.78 5.67 11.16
CA GLY A 252 -17.03 6.69 11.88
C GLY A 252 -17.71 8.05 11.82
N VAL A 253 -18.09 8.49 10.61
CA VAL A 253 -18.77 9.78 10.40
C VAL A 253 -20.08 9.85 11.18
N GLN A 254 -20.92 8.81 11.10
CA GLN A 254 -22.19 8.78 11.83
C GLN A 254 -22.00 8.83 13.34
N ASP A 255 -21.05 8.05 13.87
CA ASP A 255 -20.79 7.98 15.31
C ASP A 255 -20.20 9.31 15.85
N GLU A 256 -19.30 9.93 15.09
CA GLU A 256 -18.71 11.23 15.44
C GLU A 256 -19.72 12.36 15.42
N THR A 257 -20.45 12.51 14.32
CA THR A 257 -21.41 13.60 14.17
C THR A 257 -22.57 13.47 15.14
N PHE A 258 -23.03 12.25 15.44
CA PHE A 258 -24.02 12.04 16.48
C PHE A 258 -23.53 12.47 17.87
N ARG A 259 -22.27 12.16 18.20
CA ARG A 259 -21.67 12.48 19.50
C ARG A 259 -21.39 13.97 19.66
N GLU A 260 -20.98 14.66 18.60
CA GLU A 260 -20.58 16.08 18.66
C GLU A 260 -21.74 17.05 18.42
N GLU A 261 -22.63 16.73 17.47
CA GLU A 261 -23.69 17.64 17.00
C GLU A 261 -25.10 17.14 17.37
N GLY A 262 -25.22 15.93 17.92
CA GLY A 262 -26.52 15.30 18.18
C GLY A 262 -27.27 14.83 16.93
N HIS A 263 -26.65 14.92 15.75
CA HIS A 263 -27.23 14.55 14.46
C HIS A 263 -26.28 13.65 13.66
N ARG A 264 -26.82 12.62 13.00
CA ARG A 264 -26.04 11.67 12.19
C ARG A 264 -25.92 12.17 10.76
N GLN A 265 -24.74 12.65 10.38
CA GLN A 265 -24.40 12.75 8.96
C GLN A 265 -24.32 11.35 8.37
N THR A 266 -25.05 11.12 7.27
CA THR A 266 -25.16 9.80 6.65
C THR A 266 -24.46 9.80 5.29
N PRO A 267 -23.18 9.37 5.21
CA PRO A 267 -22.54 9.16 3.92
C PRO A 267 -23.30 8.14 3.08
N PHE A 268 -23.31 8.36 1.77
CA PHE A 268 -24.06 7.54 0.82
C PHE A 268 -23.17 7.17 -0.35
N SER A 269 -23.21 5.89 -0.76
CA SER A 269 -22.45 5.41 -1.92
C SER A 269 -23.33 4.66 -2.91
N TYR A 270 -23.01 4.79 -4.20
CA TYR A 270 -23.57 3.96 -5.27
C TYR A 270 -22.53 3.71 -6.36
N GLY A 271 -22.73 2.69 -7.19
CA GLY A 271 -21.81 2.34 -8.26
C GLY A 271 -21.91 0.87 -8.65
N SER A 272 -21.12 0.48 -9.64
CA SER A 272 -21.15 -0.86 -10.25
C SER A 272 -19.75 -1.47 -10.42
N PHE A 273 -18.86 -1.23 -9.46
CA PHE A 273 -17.56 -1.90 -9.42
C PHE A 273 -17.69 -3.33 -8.91
N THR A 274 -17.08 -4.28 -9.62
CA THR A 274 -17.10 -5.72 -9.29
C THR A 274 -15.72 -6.31 -9.08
N GLY A 275 -14.66 -5.49 -9.21
CA GLY A 275 -13.29 -5.90 -8.98
C GLY A 275 -12.92 -5.83 -7.50
N GLU A 276 -11.62 -5.96 -7.22
CA GLU A 276 -11.07 -5.73 -5.88
C GLU A 276 -10.13 -4.54 -5.92
N PHE A 277 -10.33 -3.59 -5.01
CA PHE A 277 -9.46 -2.42 -4.86
C PHE A 277 -9.19 -2.14 -3.39
N CYS A 278 -7.91 -1.95 -3.05
CA CYS A 278 -7.47 -1.57 -1.72
C CYS A 278 -6.38 -0.51 -1.81
N PHE A 279 -6.58 0.60 -1.10
CA PHE A 279 -5.67 1.76 -1.13
C PHE A 279 -4.25 1.41 -0.71
N ALA A 280 -4.07 0.67 0.38
CA ALA A 280 -2.76 0.26 0.88
C ALA A 280 -2.38 -1.20 0.50
N GLY A 281 -2.91 -1.68 -0.64
CA GLY A 281 -2.71 -3.05 -1.12
C GLY A 281 -3.72 -4.02 -0.52
N CYS A 282 -4.22 -4.95 -1.33
CA CYS A 282 -5.16 -5.97 -0.87
C CYS A 282 -4.42 -7.07 -0.12
N ALA A 283 -5.12 -7.73 0.80
CA ALA A 283 -4.55 -8.83 1.54
C ALA A 283 -4.25 -9.95 0.55
N VAL A 284 -2.97 -10.19 0.28
CA VAL A 284 -2.59 -11.41 -0.43
C VAL A 284 -2.91 -12.55 0.53
N PRO A 285 -3.78 -13.52 0.16
CA PRO A 285 -4.02 -14.66 1.02
C PRO A 285 -2.67 -15.34 1.29
N VAL A 286 -2.25 -15.34 2.55
CA VAL A 286 -1.05 -16.06 2.98
C VAL A 286 -1.31 -17.51 2.62
N SER A 287 -0.50 -18.07 1.70
CA SER A 287 -0.71 -19.46 1.29
C SER A 287 -0.66 -20.36 2.53
N ALA A 288 -1.45 -21.45 2.54
CA ALA A 288 -1.43 -22.40 3.63
C ALA A 288 0.00 -22.91 3.94
N ALA A 289 0.85 -23.00 2.91
CA ALA A 289 2.27 -23.33 3.05
C ALA A 289 3.07 -22.23 3.78
N SER A 290 2.83 -20.95 3.47
CA SER A 290 3.46 -19.82 4.15
C SER A 290 3.03 -19.72 5.62
N ALA A 291 1.74 -19.94 5.90
CA ALA A 291 1.21 -19.95 7.26
C ALA A 291 1.75 -21.13 8.08
N ALA A 292 1.84 -22.32 7.48
CA ALA A 292 2.45 -23.49 8.11
C ALA A 292 3.94 -23.27 8.41
N ARG A 293 4.67 -22.61 7.51
CA ARG A 293 6.10 -22.30 7.68
C ARG A 293 6.34 -21.31 8.84
N LEU A 294 5.50 -20.29 8.96
CA LEU A 294 5.52 -19.35 10.09
C LEU A 294 5.26 -20.07 11.42
N LYS A 295 4.23 -20.93 11.48
CA LYS A 295 3.97 -21.75 12.68
C LYS A 295 5.14 -22.66 13.04
N SER A 296 5.74 -23.35 12.07
CA SER A 296 6.90 -24.21 12.33
C SER A 296 8.11 -23.42 12.85
N GLN A 297 8.30 -22.19 12.35
CA GLN A 297 9.38 -21.31 12.82
C GLN A 297 9.12 -20.79 14.23
N GLU A 298 7.87 -20.45 14.57
CA GLU A 298 7.49 -20.06 15.93
C GLU A 298 7.69 -21.21 16.92
N GLU A 299 7.26 -22.43 16.56
CA GLU A 299 7.46 -23.63 17.38
C GLU A 299 8.94 -23.96 17.57
N GLU A 300 9.76 -23.84 16.52
CA GLU A 300 11.21 -24.04 16.59
C GLU A 300 11.89 -22.98 17.45
N MET A 301 11.51 -21.70 17.30
CA MET A 301 12.01 -20.62 18.13
C MET A 301 11.66 -20.82 19.61
N GLU A 302 10.46 -21.30 19.89
CA GLU A 302 10.04 -21.58 21.26
C GLU A 302 10.77 -22.79 21.86
N ARG A 303 11.03 -23.82 21.04
CA ARG A 303 11.88 -24.94 21.42
C ARG A 303 13.30 -24.49 21.76
N LEU A 304 13.91 -23.67 20.89
CA LEU A 304 15.25 -23.13 21.10
C LEU A 304 15.34 -22.25 22.36
N ARG A 305 14.29 -21.46 22.65
CA ARG A 305 14.21 -20.68 23.90
C ARG A 305 14.22 -21.57 25.13
N ARG A 306 13.45 -22.66 25.12
CA ARG A 306 13.40 -23.63 26.24
C ARG A 306 14.74 -24.34 26.43
N GLU A 307 15.36 -24.78 25.34
CA GLU A 307 16.65 -25.46 25.36
C GLU A 307 17.75 -24.52 25.91
N LYS A 308 17.76 -23.26 25.45
CA LYS A 308 18.66 -22.23 25.98
C LYS A 308 18.49 -22.04 27.49
N ALA A 309 17.25 -21.91 27.97
CA ALA A 309 16.96 -21.73 29.41
C ALA A 309 17.43 -22.93 30.25
N GLN A 310 17.29 -24.16 29.73
CA GLN A 310 17.77 -25.37 30.41
C GLN A 310 19.29 -25.42 30.49
N LEU A 311 20.00 -25.06 29.41
CA LEU A 311 21.46 -24.96 29.38
C LEU A 311 21.97 -23.92 30.37
N GLU A 312 21.35 -22.74 30.42
CA GLU A 312 21.69 -21.68 31.38
C GLU A 312 21.52 -22.16 32.84
N ALA A 313 20.44 -22.88 33.15
CA ALA A 313 20.21 -23.47 34.47
C ALA A 313 21.25 -24.55 34.82
N GLN A 314 21.64 -25.41 33.86
CA GLN A 314 22.67 -26.42 34.08
C GLN A 314 24.05 -25.79 34.33
N ILE A 315 24.39 -24.73 33.61
CA ILE A 315 25.65 -24.00 33.80
C ILE A 315 25.68 -23.36 35.19
N ALA A 316 24.58 -22.76 35.63
CA ALA A 316 24.45 -22.18 36.97
C ALA A 316 24.65 -23.26 38.06
N GLY A 317 23.94 -24.39 37.96
CA GLY A 317 24.06 -25.48 38.94
C GLY A 317 25.46 -26.14 38.97
N ARG A 318 26.14 -26.26 37.82
CA ARG A 318 27.52 -26.77 37.76
C ARG A 318 28.51 -25.83 38.43
N ASN A 319 28.33 -24.53 38.27
CA ASN A 319 29.17 -23.53 38.94
C ASN A 319 28.98 -23.54 40.46
N GLU A 320 27.74 -23.74 40.96
CA GLU A 320 27.45 -23.89 42.39
C GLU A 320 28.10 -25.15 42.99
N GLN A 321 28.01 -26.30 42.31
CA GLN A 321 28.68 -27.54 42.74
C GLN A 321 30.21 -27.41 42.73
N SER A 322 30.77 -26.73 41.73
CA SER A 322 32.22 -26.48 41.66
C SER A 322 32.71 -25.55 42.77
N ASN A 323 31.88 -24.61 43.24
CA ASN A 323 32.23 -23.72 44.36
C ASN A 323 32.15 -24.46 45.71
N SER A 324 31.11 -25.28 45.90
CA SER A 324 30.93 -26.15 47.08
C SER A 324 32.07 -27.17 47.27
N GLY A 325 32.57 -27.77 46.18
CA GLY A 325 33.70 -28.71 46.22
C GLY A 325 35.03 -28.06 46.63
N LYS A 326 35.29 -26.83 46.17
CA LYS A 326 36.48 -26.05 46.57
C LYS A 326 36.43 -25.63 48.04
N GLU A 327 35.24 -25.35 48.57
CA GLU A 327 35.06 -24.93 49.95
C GLU A 327 35.19 -26.09 50.95
N LYS A 328 34.79 -27.32 50.56
CA LYS A 328 35.05 -28.54 51.33
C LYS A 328 36.52 -28.97 51.32
N SER A 329 37.22 -28.86 50.18
CA SER A 329 38.64 -29.23 50.07
C SER A 329 39.58 -28.32 50.91
N ARG A 330 39.16 -27.10 51.25
CA ARG A 330 39.93 -26.19 52.10
C ARG A 330 39.85 -26.52 53.61
N LYS A 331 38.99 -27.45 54.04
CA LYS A 331 38.77 -27.80 55.45
C LYS A 331 39.42 -29.11 55.92
N GLU A 332 40.10 -29.86 55.05
CA GLU A 332 40.85 -31.07 55.45
C GLU A 332 42.30 -30.74 55.82
N PRO A 333 42.80 -31.14 57.01
CA PRO A 333 44.19 -30.92 57.41
C PRO A 333 45.15 -31.86 56.66
N PRO A 334 46.38 -31.42 56.35
CA PRO A 334 47.32 -32.20 55.57
C PRO A 334 47.84 -33.43 56.35
N PRO A 335 48.14 -34.55 55.66
CA PRO A 335 48.69 -35.75 56.30
C PRO A 335 50.15 -35.52 56.76
N ALA A 336 50.48 -36.07 57.93
CA ALA A 336 51.81 -35.96 58.54
C ALA A 336 52.89 -36.73 57.76
N THR A 337 54.03 -36.09 57.53
CA THR A 337 55.19 -36.65 56.82
C THR A 337 56.10 -37.49 57.74
N PRO A 338 56.64 -38.65 57.30
CA PRO A 338 57.62 -39.43 58.06
C PRO A 338 59.02 -38.81 57.98
N GLY A 339 59.72 -38.71 59.12
CA GLY A 339 61.05 -38.12 59.23
C GLY A 339 62.19 -39.01 58.69
N THR A 340 63.13 -38.38 57.98
CA THR A 340 64.38 -38.97 57.49
C THR A 340 65.51 -38.92 58.54
N PRO A 341 66.41 -39.94 58.63
CA PRO A 341 67.53 -39.93 59.58
C PRO A 341 68.67 -38.99 59.15
N LYS A 342 69.31 -38.33 60.13
CA LYS A 342 70.50 -37.49 59.96
C LYS A 342 71.73 -38.33 59.64
N ALA A 343 72.51 -37.89 58.64
CA ALA A 343 73.87 -38.37 58.39
C ALA A 343 74.87 -37.33 58.90
N ASP A 344 75.79 -37.78 59.74
CA ASP A 344 76.94 -37.03 60.24
C ASP A 344 78.03 -36.92 59.16
N ILE A 345 78.63 -35.74 59.01
CA ILE A 345 79.82 -35.51 58.19
C ILE A 345 80.90 -34.87 59.10
N PRO A 346 82.13 -35.42 59.17
CA PRO A 346 83.19 -34.92 60.03
C PRO A 346 84.07 -33.84 59.36
N ALA A 347 84.82 -33.16 60.23
CA ALA A 347 85.69 -32.02 59.99
C ALA A 347 86.99 -32.30 59.21
N ALA A 348 87.58 -31.25 58.63
CA ALA A 348 89.04 -31.10 58.51
C ALA A 348 89.46 -29.65 58.14
N PHE A 349 90.24 -29.06 59.05
CA PHE A 349 91.35 -28.10 58.96
C PHE A 349 91.20 -26.74 58.26
#